data_AF-A0A3M1EQ84-F1
#
_entry.id   AF-A0A3M1EQ84-F1
#
_cell.length_a   1.000
_cell.length_b   1.000
_cell.length_c   1.000
_cell.angle_alpha   90.00
_cell.angle_beta   90.00
_cell.angle_gamma   90.00
#
_symmetry.space_group_name_H-M   'P 1'
#
loop_
_entity.id
_entity.type
_entity.pdbx_description
1 polymer ?
#
loop_
_entity_poly.entity_id
_entity_poly.type
_entity_poly.pdbx_seq_one_letter_code
_entity_poly.pdbx_strand_id
1 'polypeptide(L)' 'MPFPQIDRTRLQLKPLSARAHDMTLADVLPLTADLPPFDDPALPEVAARIAEARRTGAPVV' A
#
# COMPACT_ATOMS: atom_id res chain seq x y z
N MET A 1 -17.24 13.54 -22.81
CA MET A 1 -16.40 13.60 -21.59
C MET A 1 -17.11 12.80 -20.51
N PRO A 2 -16.70 11.55 -20.19
CA PRO A 2 -17.57 10.61 -19.48
C PRO A 2 -17.61 10.76 -17.95
N PHE A 3 -16.91 11.73 -17.36
CA PHE A 3 -16.90 11.92 -15.91
C PHE A 3 -17.36 13.34 -15.52
N PRO A 4 -18.28 13.46 -14.55
CA PRO A 4 -18.70 14.75 -14.02
C PRO A 4 -17.50 15.54 -13.51
N GLN A 5 -17.40 16.81 -13.90
CA GLN A 5 -16.40 17.70 -13.34
C GLN A 5 -16.83 18.14 -11.95
N ILE A 6 -15.87 18.20 -11.03
CA ILE A 6 -16.12 18.76 -9.70
C ILE A 6 -16.33 20.27 -9.86
N ASP A 7 -17.46 20.76 -9.35
CA ASP A 7 -17.70 22.19 -9.22
C ASP A 7 -16.82 22.75 -8.10
N ARG A 8 -15.75 23.43 -8.48
CA ARG A 8 -14.77 24.02 -7.54
C ARG A 8 -15.36 25.13 -6.67
N THR A 9 -16.47 25.77 -7.09
CA THR A 9 -17.13 26.81 -6.29
C THR A 9 -17.76 26.25 -5.01
N ARG A 10 -18.01 24.93 -4.99
CA ARG A 10 -18.58 24.19 -3.85
C ARG A 10 -17.52 23.57 -2.96
N LEU A 11 -16.23 23.76 -3.26
CA LEU A 11 -15.12 23.19 -2.50
C LEU A 11 -14.90 24.00 -1.21
N GLN A 12 -15.15 23.38 -0.07
CA GLN A 12 -14.79 23.93 1.24
C GLN A 12 -13.42 23.40 1.67
N LEU A 13 -12.38 24.22 1.50
CA LEU A 13 -11.04 23.88 1.95
C LEU A 13 -10.97 23.96 3.48
N LYS A 14 -10.57 22.85 4.11
CA LYS A 14 -10.29 22.80 5.54
C LYS A 14 -8.83 23.13 5.82
N PRO A 15 -8.50 23.66 7.01
CA PRO A 15 -7.10 23.82 7.40
C PRO A 15 -6.39 22.47 7.44
N LEU A 16 -5.07 22.45 7.25
CA LEU A 16 -4.27 21.22 7.34
C LEU A 16 -4.43 20.50 8.68
N SER A 17 -4.69 21.25 9.77
CA SER A 17 -4.96 20.69 11.09
C SER A 17 -6.22 19.82 11.15
N ALA A 18 -7.14 19.95 10.19
CA ALA A 18 -8.33 19.11 10.09
C ALA A 18 -8.09 17.80 9.32
N ARG A 19 -6.84 17.49 8.97
CA ARG A 19 -6.47 16.24 8.32
C ARG A 19 -6.57 15.09 9.33
N ALA A 20 -7.51 14.18 9.08
CA ALA A 20 -7.56 12.89 9.76
C ALA A 20 -6.66 11.90 9.01
N HIS A 21 -5.85 11.14 9.75
CA HIS A 21 -5.05 10.06 9.22
C HIS A 21 -5.64 8.74 9.71
N ASP A 22 -5.79 7.78 8.80
CA ASP A 22 -6.33 6.44 9.13
C ASP A 22 -5.28 5.53 9.78
N MET A 23 -4.04 6.01 9.92
CA MET A 23 -2.92 5.29 10.50
C MET A 23 -2.13 6.24 11.42
N THR A 24 -1.60 5.67 12.49
CA THR A 24 -0.81 6.34 13.52
C THR A 24 0.57 5.68 13.65
N LEU A 25 1.47 6.30 14.42
CA LEU A 25 2.75 5.68 14.74
C LEU A 25 2.59 4.37 15.54
N ALA A 26 1.50 4.21 16.30
CA ALA A 26 1.23 2.99 17.05
C ALA A 26 0.96 1.77 16.14
N ASP A 27 0.58 2.01 14.89
CA ASP A 27 0.39 0.97 13.87
C ASP A 27 1.71 0.55 13.21
N VAL A 28 2.81 1.27 13.48
CA VAL A 28 4.14 0.96 12.96
C VAL A 28 4.88 0.11 14.00
N LEU A 29 5.23 -1.11 13.63
CA LEU A 29 6.05 -1.97 14.49
C LEU A 29 7.44 -1.35 14.70
N PRO A 30 7.97 -1.34 15.95
CA PRO A 30 9.34 -0.93 16.20
C PRO A 30 10.32 -1.93 15.56
N LEU A 31 11.55 -1.49 15.29
CA LEU A 31 12.59 -2.34 14.70
C LEU A 31 12.99 -3.53 15.59
N THR A 32 12.69 -3.44 16.88
CA THR A 32 12.93 -4.50 17.87
C THR A 32 11.69 -5.37 18.13
N ALA A 33 10.62 -5.20 17.35
CA ALA A 33 9.43 -6.03 17.50
C ALA A 33 9.76 -7.49 17.19
N ASP A 34 9.18 -8.39 17.97
CA ASP A 34 9.21 -9.81 17.63
C ASP A 34 8.46 -10.02 16.32
N LEU A 35 9.10 -10.73 15.40
CA LEU A 35 8.49 -11.05 14.10
C LEU A 35 7.55 -12.25 14.28
N PRO A 36 6.32 -12.18 13.72
CA PRO A 36 5.48 -13.36 13.65
C PRO A 36 6.16 -14.45 12.79
N PRO A 37 5.81 -15.73 12.99
CA PRO A 37 6.23 -16.79 12.08
C PRO A 37 5.88 -16.42 10.63
N PHE A 38 6.84 -16.66 9.73
CA PHE A 38 6.70 -16.38 8.30
C PHE A 38 6.77 -17.68 7.52
N ASP A 39 5.76 -18.52 7.71
CA ASP A 39 5.69 -19.92 7.29
C ASP A 39 4.50 -20.22 6.36
N ASP A 40 3.95 -19.19 5.72
CA ASP A 40 2.87 -19.37 4.73
C ASP A 40 3.37 -20.28 3.58
N PRO A 41 2.69 -21.41 3.30
CA PRO A 41 3.14 -22.40 2.34
C PRO A 41 3.15 -21.91 0.89
N ALA A 42 2.49 -20.79 0.58
CA ALA A 42 2.51 -20.19 -0.75
C ALA A 42 3.76 -19.33 -0.99
N LEU A 43 4.52 -18.96 0.04
CA LEU A 43 5.69 -18.09 -0.09
C LEU A 43 6.76 -18.63 -1.06
N PRO A 44 7.13 -19.92 -1.04
CA PRO A 44 8.08 -20.46 -2.00
C PRO A 44 7.62 -20.30 -3.45
N GLU A 45 6.32 -20.48 -3.70
CA GLU A 45 5.73 -20.35 -5.04
C GLU A 45 5.75 -18.90 -5.52
N VAL A 46 5.33 -17.96 -4.66
CA VAL A 46 5.35 -16.52 -4.97
C VAL A 46 6.79 -16.06 -5.26
N ALA A 47 7.75 -16.48 -4.44
CA ALA A 47 9.17 -16.15 -4.65
C ALA A 47 9.69 -16.68 -5.99
N ALA A 48 9.35 -17.92 -6.35
CA ALA A 48 9.75 -18.52 -7.63
C ALA A 48 9.18 -17.75 -8.83
N ARG A 49 7.90 -17.38 -8.78
CA ARG A 49 7.23 -16.60 -9.84
C ARG A 49 7.85 -15.22 -10.01
N ILE A 50 8.16 -14.53 -8.90
CA ILE A 50 8.84 -13.22 -8.93
C ILE A 50 10.23 -13.36 -9.57
N ALA A 51 10.99 -14.39 -9.20
CA ALA A 51 12.33 -14.62 -9.73
C ALA A 51 12.33 -14.90 -11.23
N GLU A 52 11.38 -15.71 -11.72
CA GLU A 52 11.20 -15.99 -13.16
C GLU A 52 10.83 -14.73 -13.94
N ALA A 53 9.85 -13.96 -13.46
CA ALA A 53 9.44 -12.71 -14.10
C ALA A 53 10.62 -11.74 -14.25
N ARG A 54 11.43 -11.59 -13.19
CA ARG A 54 12.64 -10.75 -13.24
C ARG A 54 13.69 -11.27 -14.21
N ARG A 55 13.92 -12.59 -14.27
CA ARG A 55 14.88 -13.19 -15.21
C ARG A 55 14.48 -12.99 -16.68
N THR A 56 13.18 -12.95 -16.96
CA THR A 56 12.64 -12.81 -18.32
C THR A 56 12.30 -11.37 -18.71
N GLY A 57 12.52 -10.41 -17.80
CA GLY A 57 12.16 -9.01 -18.03
C GLY A 57 10.64 -8.76 -18.07
N ALA A 58 9.85 -9.67 -17.49
CA ALA A 58 8.40 -9.60 -17.43
C ALA A 58 7.92 -8.92 -16.12
N PRO A 59 6.72 -8.32 -16.11
CA PRO A 59 6.10 -7.81 -14.89
C PRO A 59 5.72 -8.94 -13.94
N VAL A 60 5.75 -8.67 -12.63
CA VAL A 60 5.16 -9.54 -11.59
C VAL A 60 3.67 -9.19 -11.49
N VAL A 61 2.78 -10.17 -11.68
CA VAL A 61 1.31 -10.05 -11.60
C VAL A 61 0.71 -11.04 -10.63
#